data_AF-A0A7X9JHQ1-F1
#
_entry.id   AF-A0A7X9JHQ1-F1
#
_cell.length_a   1.000
_cell.length_b   1.000
_cell.length_c   1.000
_cell.angle_alpha   90.00
_cell.angle_beta   90.00
_cell.angle_gamma   90.00
#
_symmetry.space_group_name_H-M   'P 1'
#
loop_
_entity.id
_entity.type
_entity.pdbx_description
1 polymer ?
#
loop_
_entity_poly.entity_id
_entity_poly.type
_entity_poly.pdbx_seq_one_letter_code
_entity_poly.pdbx_strand_id
1 'polypeptide(L)'
;WILKDIYGDTGRDMASRFLAANPSIKNPNYVPSGAVIKVPTVVEKTRLLGQNDVIVALEQSRELGDIYYSFIEKRDLASIPPIHFVALWNQWEGRQFVIALDRRFADAKEAQTAIRRLPSDLADHARVLSSGGSDTIYFNAMF
;
A
#
# COMPACT_ATOMS: atom_id res chain seq x y z
N TRP A 1 -7.81 1.61 10.89
CA TRP A 1 -6.74 1.03 11.73
C TRP A 1 -5.65 0.60 10.79
N ILE A 2 -4.42 1.08 10.99
CA ILE A 2 -3.30 0.91 10.04
C ILE A 2 -3.06 -0.54 9.62
N LEU A 3 -3.27 -1.52 10.51
CA LEU A 3 -3.10 -2.93 10.14
C LEU A 3 -4.13 -3.39 9.11
N LYS A 4 -5.37 -2.88 9.17
CA LYS A 4 -6.39 -3.16 8.15
C LYS A 4 -5.99 -2.57 6.79
N ASP A 5 -5.41 -1.37 6.81
CA ASP A 5 -4.98 -0.68 5.59
C ASP A 5 -3.75 -1.35 4.96
N ILE A 6 -2.86 -1.92 5.77
CA ILE A 6 -1.66 -2.65 5.30
C ILE A 6 -1.98 -4.08 4.85
N TYR A 7 -2.81 -4.82 5.60
CA TYR A 7 -2.97 -6.27 5.42
C TYR A 7 -4.35 -6.70 4.90
N GLY A 8 -5.31 -5.80 4.76
CA GLY A 8 -6.68 -6.17 4.42
C GLY A 8 -7.48 -6.61 5.63
N ASP A 9 -8.36 -7.60 5.48
CA ASP A 9 -9.13 -8.15 6.59
C ASP A 9 -8.19 -8.76 7.66
N THR A 10 -7.99 -8.01 8.75
CA THR A 10 -7.16 -8.39 9.88
C THR A 10 -7.98 -9.21 10.86
N GLY A 11 -8.12 -10.51 10.59
CA GLY A 11 -8.55 -11.45 11.62
C GLY A 11 -7.67 -11.38 12.88
N ARG A 12 -8.13 -11.99 13.98
CA ARG A 12 -7.45 -11.99 15.31
C ARG A 12 -5.98 -12.42 15.27
N ASP A 13 -5.58 -13.18 14.25
CA ASP A 13 -4.20 -13.64 14.06
C ASP A 13 -3.22 -12.48 13.76
N MET A 14 -3.62 -11.47 12.98
CA MET A 14 -2.70 -10.39 12.56
C MET A 14 -2.30 -9.47 13.73
N ALA A 15 -3.23 -9.17 14.63
CA ALA A 15 -2.94 -8.40 15.83
C ALA A 15 -1.88 -9.09 16.70
N SER A 16 -1.97 -10.42 16.81
CA SER A 16 -1.02 -11.23 17.58
C SER A 16 0.36 -11.25 16.92
N ARG A 17 0.44 -11.44 15.59
CA ARG A 17 1.71 -11.38 14.84
C ARG A 17 2.36 -9.99 14.94
N PHE A 18 1.56 -8.92 14.89
CA PHE A 18 2.04 -7.56 15.07
C PHE A 18 2.65 -7.32 16.46
N LEU A 19 1.96 -7.73 17.53
CA LEU A 19 2.49 -7.58 18.90
C LEU A 19 3.74 -8.44 19.11
N ALA A 20 3.79 -9.64 18.55
CA ALA A 20 4.98 -10.50 18.63
C ALA A 20 6.20 -9.86 17.93
N ALA A 21 5.99 -9.18 16.80
CA ALA A 21 7.05 -8.44 16.10
C ALA A 21 7.48 -7.15 16.82
N ASN A 22 6.63 -6.62 17.71
CA ASN A 22 6.82 -5.35 18.41
C ASN A 22 6.68 -5.52 19.93
N PRO A 23 7.58 -6.27 20.59
CA PRO A 23 7.45 -6.57 22.02
C PRO A 23 7.52 -5.33 22.93
N SER A 24 8.05 -4.20 22.43
CA SER A 24 8.05 -2.92 23.14
C SER A 24 6.68 -2.23 23.16
N ILE A 25 5.76 -2.59 22.25
CA ILE A 25 4.42 -2.02 22.18
C ILE A 25 3.49 -2.84 23.08
N LYS A 26 3.21 -2.31 24.28
CA LYS A 26 2.30 -2.96 25.24
C LYS A 26 0.82 -2.73 24.90
N ASN A 27 0.51 -1.63 24.23
CA ASN A 27 -0.84 -1.29 23.79
C ASN A 27 -0.78 -0.75 22.35
N PRO A 28 -1.35 -1.44 21.35
CA PRO A 28 -1.29 -1.03 19.95
C PRO A 28 -2.11 0.24 19.66
N ASN A 29 -3.02 0.63 20.57
CA ASN A 29 -3.74 1.90 20.49
C ASN A 29 -2.95 3.07 21.08
N TYR A 30 -1.78 2.81 21.69
CA TYR A 30 -0.96 3.82 22.34
C TYR A 30 0.52 3.55 22.07
N VAL A 31 0.98 3.98 20.90
CA VAL A 31 2.39 3.90 20.50
C VAL A 31 3.01 5.28 20.67
N PRO A 32 4.07 5.44 21.50
CA PRO A 32 4.70 6.73 21.70
C PRO A 32 5.35 7.24 20.40
N SER A 33 5.35 8.56 20.22
CA SER A 33 6.02 9.20 19.08
C SER A 33 7.50 8.83 19.03
N GLY A 34 8.03 8.60 17.82
CA GLY A 34 9.40 8.14 17.59
C GLY A 34 9.64 6.64 17.80
N ALA A 35 8.63 5.87 18.20
CA ALA A 35 8.76 4.42 18.29
C ALA A 35 8.97 3.79 16.90
N VAL A 36 9.95 2.90 16.80
CA VAL A 36 10.17 2.09 15.59
C VAL A 36 9.18 0.92 15.60
N ILE A 37 8.29 0.89 14.60
CA ILE A 37 7.31 -0.19 14.41
C ILE A 37 7.82 -1.14 13.32
N LYS A 38 7.85 -2.43 13.64
CA LYS A 38 8.11 -3.52 12.71
C LYS A 38 6.78 -4.03 12.16
N VAL A 39 6.63 -3.99 10.85
CA VAL A 39 5.45 -4.51 10.14
C VAL A 39 5.79 -5.92 9.64
N PRO A 40 5.24 -6.99 10.23
CA PRO A 40 5.59 -8.36 9.84
C PRO A 40 5.13 -8.70 8.43
N THR A 41 5.97 -9.43 7.70
CA THR A 41 5.64 -10.00 6.40
C THR A 41 4.74 -11.23 6.60
N VAL A 42 3.52 -11.25 6.05
CA VAL A 42 2.60 -12.40 6.18
C VAL A 42 2.37 -13.05 4.82
N VAL A 43 3.17 -14.08 4.54
CA VAL A 43 3.21 -14.81 3.25
C VAL A 43 1.85 -15.43 2.91
N GLU A 44 1.10 -15.93 3.90
CA GLU A 44 -0.23 -16.52 3.69
C GLU A 44 -1.26 -15.53 3.11
N LYS A 45 -1.04 -14.22 3.29
CA LYS A 45 -1.88 -13.14 2.75
C LYS A 45 -1.18 -12.37 1.64
N THR A 46 0.01 -12.78 1.22
CA THR A 46 0.66 -12.19 0.06
C THR A 46 -0.04 -12.64 -1.20
N ARG A 47 -0.42 -11.67 -2.03
CA ARG A 47 -0.87 -11.93 -3.39
C ARG A 47 0.28 -11.58 -4.31
N LEU A 48 0.72 -12.54 -5.11
CA LEU A 48 1.49 -12.21 -6.30
C LEU A 48 0.51 -11.55 -7.27
N LEU A 49 0.83 -10.36 -7.74
CA LEU A 49 0.14 -9.83 -8.91
C LEU A 49 0.32 -10.83 -10.06
N GLY A 50 -0.76 -11.11 -10.78
CA GLY A 50 -0.64 -11.82 -12.04
C GLY A 50 0.31 -11.06 -12.96
N GLN A 51 0.97 -11.76 -13.89
CA GLN A 51 1.94 -11.16 -14.82
C GLN A 51 1.37 -10.01 -15.67
N ASN A 52 0.05 -9.79 -15.64
CA ASN A 52 -0.66 -8.76 -16.40
C ASN A 52 -1.42 -7.77 -15.52
N ASP A 53 -1.28 -7.81 -14.19
CA ASP A 53 -1.94 -6.83 -13.35
C ASP A 53 -1.21 -5.48 -13.46
N VAL A 54 -1.93 -4.45 -13.85
CA VAL A 54 -1.44 -3.07 -13.90
C VAL A 54 -2.18 -2.25 -12.86
N ILE A 55 -1.44 -1.50 -12.04
CA ILE A 55 -2.00 -0.55 -11.06
C ILE A 55 -1.45 0.85 -11.33
N VAL A 56 -2.14 1.86 -10.82
CA VAL A 56 -1.67 3.25 -10.87
C VAL A 56 -1.31 3.67 -9.46
N ALA A 57 -0.03 3.92 -9.22
CA ALA A 57 0.47 4.56 -8.02
C ALA A 57 0.28 6.07 -8.14
N LEU A 58 -0.26 6.71 -7.11
CA LEU A 58 -0.32 8.16 -6.97
C LEU A 58 0.88 8.70 -6.20
N GLU A 59 1.38 7.91 -5.25
CA GLU A 59 2.51 8.25 -4.40
C GLU A 59 3.20 6.98 -3.91
N GLN A 60 4.51 7.05 -3.66
CA GLN A 60 5.32 5.91 -3.24
C GLN A 60 6.45 6.35 -2.32
N SER A 61 6.71 5.57 -1.28
CA SER A 61 7.77 5.84 -0.30
C SER A 61 8.31 4.55 0.32
N ARG A 62 9.53 4.59 0.83
CA ARG A 62 10.10 3.53 1.69
C ARG A 62 9.78 3.75 3.17
N GLU A 63 9.37 4.97 3.52
CA GLU A 63 9.01 5.39 4.88
C GLU A 63 7.50 5.27 5.09
N LEU A 64 7.09 4.46 6.08
CA LEU A 64 5.67 4.22 6.37
C LEU A 64 4.97 5.46 6.94
N GLY A 65 5.65 6.22 7.79
CA GLY A 65 5.04 7.33 8.54
C GLY A 65 4.41 8.36 7.61
N ASP A 66 5.25 9.06 6.85
CA ASP A 66 4.83 10.19 6.02
C ASP A 66 3.81 9.78 4.95
N ILE A 67 4.04 8.65 4.28
CA ILE A 67 3.11 8.19 3.23
C ILE A 67 1.78 7.70 3.80
N TYR A 68 1.75 7.16 5.02
CA TYR A 68 0.49 6.78 5.65
C TYR A 68 -0.32 8.01 6.09
N TYR A 69 0.34 9.07 6.58
CA TYR A 69 -0.34 10.34 6.83
C TYR A 69 -0.87 10.95 5.54
N SER A 70 -0.06 10.99 4.47
CA SER A 70 -0.50 11.43 3.14
C SER A 70 -1.72 10.62 2.64
N PHE A 71 -1.73 9.31 2.86
CA PHE A 71 -2.87 8.45 2.53
C PHE A 71 -4.16 8.85 3.28
N ILE A 72 -4.07 9.08 4.59
CA ILE A 72 -5.22 9.50 5.39
C ILE A 72 -5.77 10.83 4.89
N GLU A 73 -4.89 11.83 4.72
CA GLU A 73 -5.29 13.17 4.24
C GLU A 73 -5.97 13.09 2.87
N LYS A 74 -5.37 12.34 1.94
CA LYS A 74 -5.90 12.17 0.58
C LYS A 74 -7.24 11.46 0.57
N ARG A 75 -7.40 10.39 1.33
CA ARG A 75 -8.64 9.58 1.37
C ARG A 75 -9.87 10.40 1.77
N ASP A 76 -9.67 11.42 2.60
CA ASP A 76 -10.77 12.25 3.12
C ASP A 76 -11.09 13.46 2.21
N LEU A 77 -10.38 13.62 1.08
CA LEU A 77 -10.66 14.66 0.07
C LEU A 77 -11.89 14.28 -0.79
N ALA A 78 -12.86 15.20 -0.90
CA ALA A 78 -14.11 14.96 -1.61
C ALA A 78 -13.95 14.65 -3.12
N SER A 79 -12.86 15.11 -3.74
CA SER A 79 -12.60 14.99 -5.18
C SER A 79 -11.64 13.85 -5.56
N ILE A 80 -11.17 13.06 -4.58
CA ILE A 80 -10.24 11.98 -4.89
C ILE A 80 -11.01 10.73 -5.37
N PRO A 81 -10.55 10.06 -6.44
CA PRO A 81 -11.02 8.72 -6.74
C PRO A 81 -10.73 7.77 -5.56
N PRO A 82 -11.47 6.65 -5.42
CA PRO A 82 -11.14 5.63 -4.43
C PRO A 82 -9.67 5.20 -4.52
N ILE A 83 -8.99 5.17 -3.36
CA ILE A 83 -7.57 4.82 -3.23
C ILE A 83 -7.34 3.73 -2.18
N HIS A 84 -6.25 3.00 -2.36
CA HIS A 84 -5.77 1.97 -1.46
C HIS A 84 -4.33 2.20 -1.02
N PHE A 85 -4.04 1.77 0.21
CA PHE A 85 -2.69 1.70 0.74
C PHE A 85 -2.11 0.31 0.49
N VAL A 86 -0.94 0.27 -0.13
CA VAL A 86 -0.32 -0.96 -0.61
C VAL A 86 1.07 -1.06 -0.06
N ALA A 87 1.34 -2.11 0.72
CA ALA A 87 2.70 -2.51 1.04
C ALA A 87 3.16 -3.53 -0.01
N LEU A 88 4.31 -3.29 -0.63
CA LEU A 88 4.92 -4.18 -1.61
C LEU A 88 6.41 -4.38 -1.32
N TRP A 89 6.97 -5.45 -1.86
CA TRP A 89 8.40 -5.71 -1.82
C TRP A 89 8.85 -6.25 -3.17
N ASN A 90 9.97 -5.74 -3.66
CA ASN A 90 10.67 -6.34 -4.78
C ASN A 90 12.17 -6.44 -4.46
N GLN A 91 12.89 -7.28 -5.19
CA GLN A 91 14.31 -7.53 -4.94
C GLN A 91 15.23 -6.34 -5.22
N TRP A 92 14.81 -5.38 -6.06
CA TRP A 92 15.65 -4.27 -6.51
C TRP A 92 15.57 -3.06 -5.57
N GLU A 93 14.38 -2.76 -5.06
CA GLU A 93 14.07 -1.57 -4.30
C GLU A 93 13.73 -1.87 -2.84
N GLY A 94 13.58 -3.16 -2.50
CA GLY A 94 13.18 -3.61 -1.18
C GLY A 94 11.70 -3.34 -0.89
N ARG A 95 11.39 -3.07 0.38
CA ARG A 95 10.02 -2.76 0.81
C ARG A 95 9.65 -1.35 0.39
N GLN A 96 8.43 -1.20 -0.13
CA GLN A 96 7.83 0.06 -0.49
C GLN A 96 6.38 0.12 -0.02
N PHE A 97 5.91 1.33 0.18
CA PHE A 97 4.54 1.66 0.45
C PHE A 97 4.04 2.53 -0.70
N VAL A 98 2.82 2.28 -1.16
CA VAL A 98 2.24 2.92 -2.33
C VAL A 98 0.81 3.32 -2.01
N ILE A 99 0.44 4.55 -2.37
CA ILE A 99 -0.95 4.97 -2.48
C ILE A 99 -1.34 4.69 -3.92
N ALA A 100 -2.30 3.79 -4.14
CA ALA A 100 -2.72 3.39 -5.49
C ALA A 100 -4.21 3.68 -5.71
N LEU A 101 -4.63 3.84 -6.96
CA LEU A 101 -6.05 3.81 -7.30
C LEU A 101 -6.65 2.45 -6.92
N ASP A 102 -7.85 2.44 -6.36
CA ASP A 102 -8.62 1.24 -6.03
C ASP A 102 -9.22 0.62 -7.30
N ARG A 103 -8.32 0.16 -8.17
CA ARG A 103 -8.64 -0.45 -9.46
C ARG A 103 -7.41 -1.11 -10.05
N ARG A 104 -7.64 -2.27 -10.69
CA ARG A 104 -6.70 -2.87 -11.64
C ARG A 104 -7.02 -2.44 -13.07
N PHE A 105 -5.97 -2.30 -13.87
CA PHE A 105 -6.04 -1.97 -15.28
C PHE A 105 -5.63 -3.18 -16.10
N ALA A 106 -6.27 -3.36 -17.25
CA ALA A 106 -5.98 -4.46 -18.16
C ALA A 106 -4.60 -4.32 -18.81
N ASP A 107 -4.18 -3.07 -19.04
CA ASP A 107 -2.91 -2.74 -19.66
C ASP A 107 -2.43 -1.32 -19.30
N ALA A 108 -1.19 -1.01 -19.68
CA ALA A 108 -0.58 0.29 -19.42
C ALA A 108 -1.29 1.46 -20.14
N LYS A 109 -1.96 1.21 -21.28
CA LYS A 109 -2.65 2.25 -22.04
C LYS A 109 -3.93 2.68 -21.33
N GLU A 110 -4.66 1.73 -20.77
CA GLU A 110 -5.84 1.97 -19.95
C GLU A 110 -5.45 2.72 -18.67
N ALA A 111 -4.39 2.27 -17.98
CA ALA A 111 -3.85 2.94 -16.80
C ALA A 111 -3.46 4.39 -17.08
N GLN A 112 -2.75 4.65 -18.20
CA GLN A 112 -2.37 5.99 -18.61
C GLN A 112 -3.59 6.88 -18.93
N THR A 113 -4.66 6.29 -19.48
CA THR A 113 -5.91 7.01 -19.74
C THR A 113 -6.58 7.41 -18.43
N ALA A 114 -6.52 6.57 -17.40
CA ALA A 114 -7.02 6.92 -16.08
C ALA A 114 -6.21 8.04 -15.43
N ILE A 115 -4.87 8.01 -15.53
CA ILE A 115 -3.99 9.09 -15.04
C ILE A 115 -4.39 10.44 -15.65
N ARG A 116 -4.69 10.50 -16.95
CA ARG A 116 -5.10 11.74 -17.64
C ARG A 116 -6.45 12.31 -17.16
N ARG A 117 -7.25 11.52 -16.47
CA ARG A 117 -8.55 11.94 -15.91
C ARG A 117 -8.44 12.37 -14.45
N LEU A 118 -7.28 12.19 -13.82
CA LEU A 118 -7.05 12.63 -12.46
C LEU A 118 -6.97 14.17 -12.41
N PRO A 119 -7.33 14.76 -11.27
CA PRO A 119 -6.90 16.10 -10.90
C PRO A 119 -5.39 16.29 -11.13
N SER A 120 -4.97 17.48 -11.57
CA SER A 120 -3.58 17.74 -11.98
C SER A 120 -2.56 17.45 -10.89
N ASP A 121 -2.90 17.77 -9.65
CA ASP A 121 -2.10 17.50 -8.45
C ASP A 121 -1.82 16.01 -8.22
N LEU A 122 -2.73 15.12 -8.64
CA LEU A 122 -2.53 13.68 -8.57
C LEU A 122 -1.87 13.13 -9.84
N ALA A 123 -2.24 13.67 -11.01
CA ALA A 123 -1.73 13.22 -12.30
C ALA A 123 -0.20 13.39 -12.42
N ASP A 124 0.34 14.49 -11.88
CA ASP A 124 1.77 14.83 -11.99
C ASP A 124 2.70 13.86 -11.25
N HIS A 125 2.18 13.21 -10.21
CA HIS A 125 2.92 12.22 -9.41
C HIS A 125 2.53 10.79 -9.74
N ALA A 126 1.44 10.60 -10.51
CA ALA A 126 0.92 9.29 -10.82
C ALA A 126 1.83 8.52 -11.79
N ARG A 127 2.02 7.24 -11.49
CA ARG A 127 2.85 6.31 -12.27
C ARG A 127 2.14 5.00 -12.48
N VAL A 128 2.29 4.45 -13.67
CA VAL A 128 1.86 3.08 -13.96
C VAL A 128 2.87 2.13 -13.32
N LEU A 129 2.39 1.25 -12.43
CA LEU A 129 3.16 0.11 -11.94
C LEU A 129 2.59 -1.14 -12.62
N SER A 130 3.40 -1.76 -13.48
CA SER A 130 3.12 -3.10 -13.98
C SER A 130 3.99 -4.10 -13.23
N SER A 131 3.48 -5.32 -13.05
CA SER A 131 4.30 -6.46 -12.63
C SER A 131 5.25 -6.88 -13.77
N GLY A 132 6.21 -6.01 -14.10
CA GLY A 132 7.22 -6.23 -15.15
C GLY A 132 8.25 -7.34 -14.86
N GLY A 133 7.93 -8.26 -13.95
CA GLY A 133 8.76 -9.37 -13.51
C GLY A 133 8.09 -10.07 -12.34
N SER A 134 8.24 -11.39 -12.25
CA SER A 134 7.69 -12.30 -11.23
C SER A 134 8.09 -12.01 -9.78
N ASP A 135 8.78 -10.89 -9.51
CA ASP A 135 9.59 -10.71 -8.31
C ASP A 135 9.06 -9.60 -7.38
N THR A 136 7.85 -9.09 -7.66
CA THR A 136 7.17 -8.12 -6.79
C THR A 136 6.05 -8.80 -6.00
N ILE A 137 6.16 -8.77 -4.68
CA ILE A 137 5.22 -9.34 -3.72
C ILE A 137 4.36 -8.20 -3.14
N TYR A 138 3.04 -8.38 -3.14
CA TYR A 138 2.09 -7.45 -2.54
C TYR A 138 1.54 -8.03 -1.24
N PHE A 139 1.60 -7.27 -0.15
CA PHE A 139 1.21 -7.74 1.19
C PHE A 139 -0.26 -7.48 1.53
N ASN A 140 -0.99 -6.80 0.65
CA ASN A 140 -2.41 -6.52 0.82
C ASN A 140 -3.24 -7.32 -0.19
N ALA A 141 -4.24 -8.07 0.32
CA ALA A 141 -5.14 -8.90 -0.47
C ALA A 141 -6.40 -8.16 -0.98
N MET A 142 -6.54 -6.86 -0.73
CA MET A 142 -7.73 -6.08 -1.13
C MET A 142 -7.73 -5.61 -2.60
N PHE A 143 -6.73 -5.99 -3.40
CA PHE A 143 -6.77 -5.85 -4.86
C PHE A 143 -7.36 -7.08 -5.53
#